data_AF-A0A1R3KS62-F1
#
_entry.id   AF-A0A1R3KS62-F1
#
_cell.length_a   1.000
_cell.length_b   1.000
_cell.length_c   1.000
_cell.angle_alpha   90.00
_cell.angle_beta   90.00
_cell.angle_gamma   90.00
#
_symmetry.space_group_name_H-M   'P 1'
#
loop_
_entity.id
_entity.type
_entity.pdbx_description
1 polymer ?
#
loop_
_entity_poly.entity_id
_entity_poly.type
_entity_poly.pdbx_seq_one_letter_code
_entity_poly.pdbx_strand_id
1 'polypeptide(L)'
;MASWSVATEYYAGLLGLLFSNSINLLPENYGGFVLIYATVTEWSGGLYVSPTIAGSRPGGLIAGAWAAMMSLGQEGYMEHTRKIMEVSKMIQKGINEIPELFIVGRPDMTIVAFGSAVLDIFEVNDNMSAKGWHLNALQRPNSLHICVTLQHVPFVDAFIQDLRDAVKTVKENPGPISGGLAPIYGAAGRMPDRGMVQELLVNYMDGTC
;
A
#
# COMPACT_ATOMS: atom_id res chain seq x y z
N MET A 1 31.79 -41.98 -19.98
CA MET A 1 30.77 -41.58 -20.97
C MET A 1 29.42 -42.00 -20.41
N ALA A 2 28.45 -41.07 -20.37
CA ALA A 2 27.05 -41.22 -19.96
C ALA A 2 26.75 -41.44 -18.46
N SER A 3 26.21 -40.41 -17.78
CA SER A 3 25.05 -40.51 -16.84
C SER A 3 24.74 -39.24 -16.01
N TRP A 4 24.89 -38.03 -16.55
CA TRP A 4 24.48 -36.79 -15.83
C TRP A 4 23.58 -35.83 -16.63
N SER A 5 23.10 -36.19 -17.83
CA SER A 5 22.28 -35.28 -18.65
C SER A 5 20.78 -35.58 -18.68
N VAL A 6 20.28 -36.57 -17.92
CA VAL A 6 18.84 -36.95 -17.98
C VAL A 6 18.06 -36.50 -16.73
N ALA A 7 18.73 -36.14 -15.63
CA ALA A 7 18.06 -35.69 -14.40
C ALA A 7 17.64 -34.21 -14.42
N THR A 8 18.28 -33.38 -15.24
CA THR A 8 18.00 -31.93 -15.33
C THR A 8 16.82 -31.59 -16.23
N GLU A 9 16.47 -32.44 -17.20
CA GLU A 9 15.30 -32.23 -18.07
C GLU A 9 13.96 -32.58 -17.38
N TYR A 10 13.96 -33.56 -16.47
CA TYR A 10 12.75 -33.96 -15.75
C TYR A 10 12.28 -32.95 -14.68
N TYR A 11 13.20 -32.20 -14.07
CA TYR A 11 12.83 -31.15 -13.10
C TYR A 11 12.34 -29.86 -13.78
N ALA A 12 12.82 -29.56 -14.99
CA ALA A 12 12.33 -28.43 -15.78
C ALA A 12 10.90 -28.66 -16.30
N GLY A 13 10.56 -29.90 -16.67
CA GLY A 13 9.21 -30.27 -17.13
C GLY A 13 8.14 -30.25 -16.02
N LEU A 14 8.49 -30.60 -14.78
CA LEU A 14 7.52 -30.60 -13.66
C LEU A 14 7.19 -29.19 -13.16
N LEU A 15 8.14 -28.26 -13.24
CA LEU A 15 7.89 -26.85 -12.91
C LEU A 15 7.02 -26.16 -13.96
N GLY A 16 7.10 -26.56 -15.24
CA GLY A 16 6.28 -26.00 -16.32
C GLY A 16 4.79 -26.38 -16.25
N LEU A 17 4.45 -27.55 -15.69
CA LEU A 17 3.08 -28.04 -15.60
C LEU A 17 2.31 -27.51 -14.37
N LEU A 18 3.01 -27.05 -13.32
CA LEU A 18 2.38 -26.51 -12.11
C LEU A 18 1.90 -25.06 -12.26
N PHE A 19 2.32 -24.34 -13.29
CA PHE A 19 1.88 -22.96 -13.57
C PHE A 19 0.74 -22.85 -14.60
N SER A 20 0.17 -23.96 -15.06
CA SER A 20 -0.87 -23.94 -16.09
C SER A 20 -2.25 -23.49 -15.59
N ASN A 21 -2.53 -23.46 -14.29
CA ASN A 21 -3.88 -23.22 -13.77
C ASN A 21 -3.89 -22.37 -12.50
N SER A 22 -3.43 -21.12 -12.55
CA SER A 22 -3.78 -20.07 -11.57
C SER A 22 -3.30 -18.68 -11.98
N ILE A 23 -4.28 -17.78 -12.24
CA ILE A 23 -4.18 -16.32 -12.25
C ILE A 23 -3.34 -15.69 -13.41
N ASN A 24 -4.05 -15.32 -14.48
CA ASN A 24 -3.56 -14.42 -15.52
C ASN A 24 -3.42 -12.98 -14.96
N LEU A 25 -2.22 -12.62 -14.53
CA LEU A 25 -1.83 -11.21 -14.27
C LEU A 25 -0.74 -10.71 -15.26
N LEU A 26 -0.51 -11.46 -16.34
CA LEU A 26 0.50 -11.12 -17.35
C LEU A 26 -0.18 -10.76 -18.68
N PRO A 27 0.39 -9.84 -19.48
CA PRO A 27 -0.15 -9.49 -20.78
C PRO A 27 -0.28 -10.74 -21.65
N GLU A 28 -1.46 -10.98 -22.23
CA GLU A 28 -1.76 -12.14 -23.09
C GLU A 28 -0.91 -12.22 -24.36
N ASN A 29 -0.14 -11.17 -24.66
CA ASN A 29 0.75 -11.09 -25.81
C ASN A 29 2.22 -11.13 -25.39
N TYR A 30 2.93 -12.21 -25.77
CA TYR A 30 4.39 -12.34 -25.64
C TYR A 30 5.20 -11.17 -26.23
N GLY A 31 4.60 -10.36 -27.12
CA GLY A 31 5.21 -9.15 -27.68
C GLY A 31 5.52 -8.07 -26.64
N GLY A 32 4.82 -8.03 -25.51
CA GLY A 32 5.07 -7.05 -24.43
C GLY A 32 6.31 -7.36 -23.59
N PHE A 33 6.68 -8.64 -23.46
CA PHE A 33 7.86 -9.04 -22.69
C PHE A 33 9.18 -8.68 -23.36
N VAL A 34 9.22 -8.66 -24.69
CA VAL A 34 10.42 -8.30 -25.46
C VAL A 34 10.81 -6.82 -25.24
N LEU A 35 9.83 -5.96 -24.95
CA LEU A 35 10.06 -4.53 -24.73
C LEU A 35 10.63 -4.17 -23.35
N ILE A 36 10.57 -5.08 -22.37
CA ILE A 36 11.06 -4.83 -20.99
C ILE A 36 12.47 -5.40 -20.73
N TYR A 37 13.01 -6.18 -21.67
CA TYR A 37 14.34 -6.78 -21.50
C TYR A 37 15.44 -5.81 -21.93
N ALA A 38 16.42 -5.60 -21.06
CA ALA A 38 17.65 -4.92 -21.45
C ALA A 38 18.58 -5.95 -22.11
N THR A 39 18.98 -5.71 -23.35
CA THR A 39 19.92 -6.56 -24.09
C THR A 39 21.13 -5.75 -24.50
N VAL A 40 22.33 -6.30 -24.30
CA VAL A 40 23.59 -5.68 -24.72
C VAL A 40 24.44 -6.75 -25.41
N THR A 41 24.66 -6.59 -26.71
CA THR A 41 25.44 -7.52 -27.54
C THR A 41 26.89 -7.08 -27.73
N GLU A 42 27.14 -5.77 -27.70
CA GLU A 42 28.46 -5.18 -28.01
C GLU A 42 29.36 -4.98 -26.79
N TRP A 43 28.95 -5.47 -25.62
CA TRP A 43 29.77 -5.33 -24.41
C TRP A 43 30.93 -6.33 -24.44
N SER A 44 32.16 -5.86 -24.18
CA SER A 44 33.36 -6.71 -24.16
C SER A 44 33.33 -7.80 -23.09
N GLY A 45 32.44 -7.69 -22.09
CA GLY A 45 32.18 -8.72 -21.08
C GLY A 45 31.33 -9.90 -21.57
N GLY A 46 30.88 -9.87 -22.83
CA GLY A 46 30.06 -10.91 -23.46
C GLY A 46 28.58 -10.54 -23.55
N LEU A 47 27.78 -11.50 -23.98
CA LEU A 47 26.34 -11.33 -24.14
C LEU A 47 25.68 -11.06 -22.78
N TYR A 48 24.93 -9.97 -22.70
CA TYR A 48 24.22 -9.58 -21.48
C TYR A 48 22.72 -9.41 -21.74
N VAL A 49 21.91 -9.98 -20.84
CA VAL A 49 20.46 -9.78 -20.82
C VAL A 49 19.98 -9.61 -19.38
N SER A 50 19.08 -8.64 -19.15
CA SER A 50 18.39 -8.45 -17.89
C SER A 50 16.87 -8.38 -18.10
N PRO A 51 16.06 -9.13 -17.33
CA PRO A 51 14.61 -9.14 -17.48
C PRO A 51 13.92 -7.95 -16.81
N THR A 52 14.64 -7.18 -15.97
CA THR A 52 14.16 -5.98 -15.28
C THR A 52 15.31 -4.96 -15.14
N ILE A 53 15.07 -3.82 -14.46
CA ILE A 53 16.05 -2.72 -14.30
C ILE A 53 17.37 -3.19 -13.68
N ALA A 54 17.32 -4.08 -12.69
CA ALA A 54 18.50 -4.50 -11.94
C ALA A 54 19.20 -5.72 -12.58
N GLY A 55 20.54 -5.70 -12.61
CA GLY A 55 21.35 -6.88 -12.90
C GLY A 55 21.37 -7.86 -11.72
N SER A 56 22.22 -7.57 -10.72
CA SER A 56 22.24 -8.32 -9.45
C SER A 56 20.94 -8.11 -8.68
N ARG A 57 20.37 -9.19 -8.15
CA ARG A 57 19.07 -9.20 -7.46
C ARG A 57 19.16 -9.92 -6.11
N PRO A 58 18.49 -9.44 -5.05
CA PRO A 58 18.50 -10.07 -3.73
C PRO A 58 17.65 -11.35 -3.73
N GLY A 59 18.27 -12.51 -3.98
CA GLY A 59 17.57 -13.80 -4.07
C GLY A 59 16.77 -14.18 -2.83
N GLY A 60 17.16 -13.70 -1.65
CA GLY A 60 16.44 -13.94 -0.39
C GLY A 60 15.00 -13.40 -0.40
N LEU A 61 14.74 -12.24 -1.01
CA LEU A 61 13.37 -11.68 -1.10
C LEU A 61 12.49 -12.51 -2.03
N ILE A 62 13.07 -13.07 -3.10
CA ILE A 62 12.37 -13.95 -4.03
C ILE A 62 11.98 -15.25 -3.33
N ALA A 63 12.92 -15.85 -2.58
CA ALA A 63 12.66 -17.04 -1.78
C ALA A 63 11.62 -16.78 -0.68
N GLY A 64 11.67 -15.61 -0.02
CA GLY A 64 10.70 -15.19 0.98
C GLY A 64 9.29 -15.03 0.41
N ALA A 65 9.16 -14.40 -0.77
CA ALA A 65 7.88 -14.28 -1.46
C ALA A 65 7.30 -15.65 -1.83
N TRP A 66 8.12 -16.55 -2.38
CA TRP A 66 7.71 -17.92 -2.69
C TRP A 66 7.27 -18.66 -1.42
N ALA A 67 8.04 -18.58 -0.34
CA ALA A 67 7.70 -19.22 0.93
C ALA A 67 6.38 -18.70 1.51
N ALA A 68 6.15 -17.38 1.46
CA ALA A 68 4.88 -16.80 1.89
C ALA A 68 3.70 -17.33 1.08
N MET A 69 3.80 -17.32 -0.26
CA MET A 69 2.76 -17.84 -1.14
C MET A 69 2.46 -19.32 -0.87
N MET A 70 3.49 -20.15 -0.75
CA MET A 70 3.33 -21.59 -0.51
C MET A 70 2.79 -21.89 0.89
N SER A 71 3.19 -21.12 1.90
CA SER A 71 2.70 -21.30 3.27
C SER A 71 1.23 -20.94 3.46
N LEU A 72 0.72 -19.95 2.71
CA LEU A 72 -0.67 -19.52 2.78
C LEU A 72 -1.57 -20.41 1.92
N GLY A 73 -1.13 -20.69 0.69
CA GLY A 73 -1.97 -21.33 -0.32
C GLY A 73 -3.23 -20.51 -0.63
N GLN A 74 -4.09 -21.05 -1.48
CA GLN A 74 -5.33 -20.36 -1.88
C GLN A 74 -6.28 -20.13 -0.69
N GLU A 75 -6.42 -21.12 0.19
CA GLU A 75 -7.32 -21.05 1.35
C GLU A 75 -6.88 -19.98 2.34
N GLY A 76 -5.58 -19.87 2.63
CA GLY A 76 -5.04 -18.82 3.50
C GLY A 76 -5.29 -17.42 2.95
N TYR A 77 -5.05 -17.21 1.65
CA TYR A 77 -5.38 -15.95 1.00
C TYR A 77 -6.88 -15.63 1.05
N MET A 78 -7.75 -16.63 0.84
CA MET A 78 -9.20 -16.43 0.90
C MET A 78 -9.66 -16.02 2.30
N GLU A 79 -9.20 -16.72 3.33
CA GLU A 79 -9.56 -16.44 4.71
C GLU A 79 -9.02 -15.08 5.18
N HIS A 80 -7.78 -14.74 4.82
CA HIS A 80 -7.21 -13.44 5.13
C HIS A 80 -7.97 -12.31 4.44
N THR A 81 -8.30 -12.49 3.16
CA THR A 81 -9.10 -11.52 2.41
C THR A 81 -10.47 -11.34 3.05
N ARG A 82 -11.17 -12.42 3.42
CA ARG A 82 -12.47 -12.35 4.10
C ARG A 82 -12.40 -11.48 5.36
N LYS A 83 -11.43 -11.74 6.25
CA LYS A 83 -11.24 -10.96 7.49
C LYS A 83 -11.00 -9.48 7.23
N ILE A 84 -10.10 -9.16 6.30
CA ILE A 84 -9.75 -7.76 5.99
C ILE A 84 -10.96 -7.04 5.37
N MET A 85 -11.72 -7.71 4.50
CA MET A 85 -12.92 -7.15 3.88
C MET A 85 -14.05 -6.92 4.90
N GLU A 86 -14.21 -7.79 5.90
CA GLU A 86 -15.15 -7.59 7.00
C GLU A 86 -14.80 -6.35 7.82
N VAL A 87 -13.53 -6.20 8.21
CA VAL A 87 -13.04 -5.02 8.93
C VAL A 87 -13.22 -3.74 8.12
N SER A 88 -12.92 -3.77 6.82
CA SER A 88 -13.16 -2.63 5.93
C SER A 88 -14.63 -2.19 5.96
N LYS A 89 -15.58 -3.14 5.86
CA LYS A 89 -17.02 -2.84 5.93
C LYS A 89 -17.42 -2.28 7.30
N MET A 90 -16.86 -2.81 8.39
CA MET A 90 -17.11 -2.29 9.74
C MET A 90 -16.62 -0.84 9.88
N ILE A 91 -15.43 -0.53 9.38
CA ILE A 91 -14.88 0.83 9.37
C ILE A 91 -15.77 1.75 8.53
N GLN A 92 -16.16 1.34 7.32
CA GLN A 92 -17.07 2.12 6.48
C GLN A 92 -18.39 2.42 7.20
N LYS A 93 -18.98 1.42 7.85
CA LYS A 93 -20.20 1.59 8.66
C LYS A 93 -19.96 2.57 9.82
N GLY A 94 -18.88 2.37 10.58
CA GLY A 94 -18.52 3.22 11.71
C GLY A 94 -18.32 4.68 11.32
N ILE A 95 -17.68 4.95 10.18
CA ILE A 95 -17.50 6.30 9.63
C ILE A 95 -18.85 6.91 9.22
N ASN A 96 -19.70 6.16 8.50
CA ASN A 96 -21.01 6.65 8.08
C ASN A 96 -21.97 6.96 9.25
N GLU A 97 -21.71 6.39 10.44
CA GLU A 97 -22.46 6.70 11.67
C GLU A 97 -21.97 7.97 12.38
N ILE A 98 -20.88 8.60 11.92
CA ILE A 98 -20.34 9.85 12.45
C ILE A 98 -20.80 11.01 11.56
N PRO A 99 -21.73 11.87 12.00
CA PRO A 99 -22.35 12.89 11.14
C PRO A 99 -21.39 13.90 10.50
N GLU A 100 -20.27 14.18 11.15
CA GLU A 100 -19.26 15.13 10.69
C GLU A 100 -18.38 14.56 9.56
N LEU A 101 -18.37 13.24 9.37
CA LEU A 101 -17.50 12.57 8.41
C LEU A 101 -18.28 12.08 7.19
N PHE A 102 -17.57 11.99 6.07
CA PHE A 102 -18.06 11.36 4.85
C PHE A 102 -16.98 10.48 4.24
N ILE A 103 -17.40 9.39 3.59
CA ILE A 103 -16.49 8.54 2.81
C ILE A 103 -16.26 9.17 1.43
N VAL A 104 -15.01 9.18 0.97
CA VAL A 104 -14.64 9.64 -0.36
C VAL A 104 -14.93 8.52 -1.37
N GLY A 105 -15.95 8.71 -2.21
CA GLY A 105 -16.34 7.75 -3.22
C GLY A 105 -17.06 6.52 -2.64
N ARG A 106 -16.80 5.34 -3.23
CA ARG A 106 -17.38 4.06 -2.80
C ARG A 106 -16.29 2.98 -2.70
N PRO A 107 -15.64 2.81 -1.54
CA PRO A 107 -14.56 1.84 -1.41
C PRO A 107 -15.09 0.40 -1.42
N ASP A 108 -14.83 -0.32 -2.50
CA ASP A 108 -15.24 -1.73 -2.65
C ASP A 108 -14.28 -2.71 -1.95
N MET A 109 -13.07 -2.27 -1.55
CA MET A 109 -12.01 -3.11 -0.99
C MET A 109 -11.46 -2.56 0.35
N THR A 110 -10.14 -2.62 0.55
CA THR A 110 -9.51 -2.46 1.88
C THR A 110 -9.03 -1.06 2.18
N ILE A 111 -9.04 -0.14 1.21
CA ILE A 111 -8.65 1.25 1.41
C ILE A 111 -9.90 2.09 1.58
N VAL A 112 -10.05 2.71 2.75
CA VAL A 112 -11.18 3.58 3.07
C VAL A 112 -10.66 4.99 3.27
N ALA A 113 -10.98 5.88 2.34
CA ALA A 113 -10.71 7.30 2.44
C ALA A 113 -11.94 8.04 2.97
N PHE A 114 -11.75 8.97 3.90
CA PHE A 114 -12.81 9.76 4.51
C PHE A 114 -12.35 11.20 4.79
N GLY A 115 -13.29 12.12 4.79
CA GLY A 115 -13.07 13.54 5.02
C GLY A 115 -14.16 14.14 5.89
N SER A 116 -14.09 15.46 6.11
CA SER A 116 -15.15 16.23 6.76
C SER A 116 -15.39 17.51 5.98
N ALA A 117 -16.66 17.92 5.90
CA ALA A 117 -17.06 19.21 5.33
C ALA A 117 -17.16 20.31 6.38
N VAL A 118 -17.12 19.94 7.66
CA VAL A 118 -17.39 20.83 8.81
C VAL A 118 -16.24 20.91 9.80
N LEU A 119 -15.30 19.97 9.77
CA LEU A 119 -14.09 19.95 10.61
C LEU A 119 -12.83 19.98 9.73
N ASP A 120 -11.72 20.46 10.29
CA ASP A 120 -10.40 20.22 9.70
C ASP A 120 -10.01 18.75 9.94
N ILE A 121 -10.03 17.95 8.88
CA ILE A 121 -9.74 16.52 8.96
C ILE A 121 -8.29 16.25 9.41
N PHE A 122 -7.36 17.19 9.21
CA PHE A 122 -5.99 16.99 9.67
C PHE A 122 -5.85 17.19 11.18
N GLU A 123 -6.69 18.01 11.81
CA GLU A 123 -6.76 18.09 13.28
C GLU A 123 -7.31 16.78 13.88
N VAL A 124 -8.28 16.15 13.19
CA VAL A 124 -8.75 14.80 13.56
C VAL A 124 -7.59 13.80 13.44
N ASN A 125 -6.78 13.90 12.40
CA ASN A 125 -5.59 13.05 12.22
C ASN A 125 -4.56 13.22 13.33
N ASP A 126 -4.31 14.45 13.78
CA ASP A 126 -3.38 14.71 14.88
C ASP A 126 -3.87 14.10 16.19
N ASN A 127 -5.17 14.19 16.47
CA ASN A 127 -5.79 13.53 17.64
C ASN A 127 -5.71 12.00 17.56
N MET A 128 -5.93 11.42 16.37
CA MET A 128 -5.74 10.00 16.12
C MET A 128 -4.27 9.59 16.31
N SER A 129 -3.34 10.41 15.83
CA SER A 129 -1.89 10.19 15.95
C SER A 129 -1.42 10.23 17.40
N ALA A 130 -1.97 11.12 18.23
CA ALA A 130 -1.69 11.16 19.67
C ALA A 130 -2.14 9.87 20.40
N LYS A 131 -3.10 9.14 19.84
CA LYS A 131 -3.55 7.81 20.31
C LYS A 131 -2.79 6.64 19.67
N GLY A 132 -1.80 6.92 18.81
CA GLY A 132 -0.96 5.91 18.15
C GLY A 132 -1.45 5.45 16.78
N TRP A 133 -2.49 6.08 16.22
CA TRP A 133 -2.98 5.75 14.88
C TRP A 133 -2.25 6.56 13.81
N HIS A 134 -1.62 5.88 12.86
CA HIS A 134 -0.92 6.51 11.74
C HIS A 134 -1.73 6.37 10.45
N LEU A 135 -2.53 7.40 10.15
CA LEU A 135 -3.32 7.46 8.92
C LEU A 135 -2.59 8.24 7.83
N ASN A 136 -2.91 7.94 6.57
CA ASN A 136 -2.33 8.66 5.44
C ASN A 136 -3.15 9.93 5.17
N ALA A 137 -2.51 11.09 5.30
CA ALA A 137 -3.10 12.36 4.93
C ALA A 137 -3.16 12.53 3.41
N LEU A 138 -4.33 12.93 2.91
CA LEU A 138 -4.63 13.09 1.50
C LEU A 138 -5.09 14.52 1.20
N GLN A 139 -5.03 14.89 -0.08
CA GLN A 139 -5.41 16.21 -0.59
C GLN A 139 -6.24 16.05 -1.87
N ARG A 140 -7.14 17.02 -2.11
CA ARG A 140 -8.10 17.04 -3.25
C ARG A 140 -9.11 15.87 -3.26
N PRO A 141 -10.06 15.82 -2.30
CA PRO A 141 -10.27 16.75 -1.19
C PRO A 141 -9.36 16.44 0.00
N ASN A 142 -9.26 17.37 0.96
CA ASN A 142 -8.62 17.08 2.24
C ASN A 142 -9.31 15.87 2.87
N SER A 143 -8.54 14.83 3.10
CA SER A 143 -9.06 13.54 3.57
C SER A 143 -7.95 12.76 4.27
N LEU A 144 -8.34 11.70 4.95
CA LEU A 144 -7.44 10.68 5.48
C LEU A 144 -7.81 9.36 4.83
N HIS A 145 -6.86 8.43 4.70
CA HIS A 145 -7.20 7.04 4.45
C HIS A 145 -6.56 6.09 5.44
N ILE A 146 -7.25 4.97 5.67
CA ILE A 146 -6.71 3.77 6.27
C ILE A 146 -6.64 2.67 5.21
N CYS A 147 -5.49 1.99 5.12
CA CYS A 147 -5.34 0.77 4.34
C CYS A 147 -5.47 -0.41 5.30
N VAL A 148 -6.62 -1.08 5.27
CA VAL A 148 -6.91 -2.19 6.18
C VAL A 148 -6.06 -3.40 5.79
N THR A 149 -5.38 -3.92 6.79
CA THR A 149 -4.57 -5.14 6.74
C THR A 149 -4.97 -6.08 7.89
N LEU A 150 -4.42 -7.29 7.94
CA LEU A 150 -4.69 -8.25 9.01
C LEU A 150 -4.41 -7.72 10.42
N GLN A 151 -3.48 -6.77 10.56
CA GLN A 151 -3.14 -6.16 11.85
C GLN A 151 -4.29 -5.36 12.46
N HIS A 152 -5.27 -4.95 11.66
CA HIS A 152 -6.39 -4.14 12.12
C HIS A 152 -7.56 -4.97 12.63
N VAL A 153 -7.60 -6.28 12.31
CA VAL A 153 -8.71 -7.18 12.69
C VAL A 153 -9.06 -7.13 14.18
N PRO A 154 -8.11 -7.20 15.13
CA PRO A 154 -8.45 -7.17 16.55
C PRO A 154 -8.74 -5.77 17.10
N PHE A 155 -8.51 -4.70 16.33
CA PHE A 155 -8.55 -3.31 16.83
C PHE A 155 -9.60 -2.44 16.14
N VAL A 156 -10.50 -3.03 15.34
CA VAL A 156 -11.50 -2.28 14.57
C VAL A 156 -12.43 -1.45 15.47
N ASP A 157 -12.89 -2.00 16.59
CA ASP A 157 -13.79 -1.30 17.50
C ASP A 157 -13.06 -0.16 18.23
N ALA A 158 -11.81 -0.40 18.63
CA ALA A 158 -10.94 0.63 19.22
C ALA A 158 -10.70 1.78 18.23
N PHE A 159 -10.42 1.46 16.96
CA PHE A 159 -10.25 2.45 15.91
C PHE A 159 -11.51 3.33 15.75
N ILE A 160 -12.69 2.72 15.66
CA ILE A 160 -13.95 3.45 15.49
C ILE A 160 -14.25 4.32 16.72
N GLN A 161 -14.02 3.81 17.92
CA GLN A 161 -14.22 4.57 19.15
C GLN A 161 -13.25 5.76 19.23
N ASP A 162 -11.97 5.53 18.94
CA ASP A 162 -10.97 6.59 18.95
C ASP A 162 -11.24 7.66 17.90
N LEU A 163 -11.74 7.27 16.73
CA LEU A 163 -12.16 8.20 15.69
C LEU A 163 -13.35 9.07 16.14
N ARG A 164 -14.34 8.48 16.80
CA ARG A 164 -15.47 9.23 17.40
C ARG A 164 -14.98 10.25 18.42
N ASP A 165 -14.07 9.83 19.30
CA ASP A 165 -13.50 10.71 20.31
C ASP A 165 -12.68 11.84 19.68
N ALA A 166 -11.86 11.54 18.66
CA ALA A 166 -11.06 12.53 17.95
C ALA A 166 -11.95 13.59 17.27
N VAL A 167 -13.02 13.15 16.60
CA VAL A 167 -14.03 14.03 16.00
C VAL A 167 -14.69 14.91 17.06
N LYS A 168 -15.07 14.32 18.20
CA LYS A 168 -15.67 15.06 19.31
C LYS A 168 -14.72 16.12 19.86
N THR A 169 -13.44 15.78 20.09
CA THR A 169 -12.43 16.71 20.60
C THR A 169 -12.25 17.90 19.68
N VAL A 170 -12.10 17.66 18.37
CA VAL A 170 -11.94 18.74 17.37
C VAL A 170 -13.18 19.61 17.27
N LYS A 171 -14.37 19.02 17.41
CA LYS A 171 -15.63 19.76 17.41
C LYS A 171 -15.79 20.66 18.65
N GLU A 172 -15.36 20.20 19.82
CA GLU A 172 -15.45 20.95 21.08
C GLU A 172 -14.35 22.00 21.21
N ASN A 173 -13.14 21.70 20.72
CA ASN A 173 -11.97 22.56 20.81
C ASN A 173 -11.25 22.61 19.45
N PRO A 174 -11.76 23.39 18.48
CA PRO A 174 -11.13 23.50 17.17
C PRO A 174 -9.77 24.21 17.28
N GLY A 175 -8.79 23.69 16.55
CA GLY A 175 -7.44 24.24 16.49
C GLY A 175 -6.36 23.15 16.52
N PRO A 176 -5.17 23.43 15.95
CA PRO A 176 -4.08 22.46 15.90
C PRO A 176 -3.53 22.18 17.29
N ILE A 177 -3.19 20.91 17.56
CA ILE A 177 -2.48 20.54 18.78
C ILE A 177 -0.99 20.88 18.64
N SER A 178 -0.34 21.15 19.78
CA SER A 178 1.11 21.41 19.80
C SER A 178 1.88 20.18 19.29
N GLY A 179 2.74 20.39 18.30
CA GLY A 179 3.53 19.31 17.66
C GLY A 179 2.79 18.48 16.61
N GLY A 180 1.52 18.80 16.32
CA GLY A 180 0.74 18.17 15.27
C GLY A 180 1.19 18.53 13.85
N LEU A 181 0.83 17.71 12.87
CA LEU A 181 1.17 17.91 11.45
C LEU A 181 0.04 18.57 10.66
N ALA A 182 -1.12 18.84 11.28
CA ALA A 182 -2.25 19.48 10.60
C ALA A 182 -1.89 20.80 9.90
N PRO A 183 -1.11 21.72 10.51
CA PRO A 183 -0.71 22.94 9.82
C PRO A 183 0.12 22.69 8.56
N ILE A 184 0.99 21.67 8.57
CA ILE A 184 1.86 21.32 7.44
C ILE A 184 1.02 20.77 6.28
N TYR A 185 0.17 19.78 6.53
CA TYR A 185 -0.70 19.21 5.51
C TYR A 185 -1.73 20.22 4.99
N GLY A 186 -2.33 21.02 5.88
CA GLY A 186 -3.25 22.09 5.53
C GLY A 186 -2.60 23.22 4.72
N ALA A 187 -1.33 23.56 4.98
CA ALA A 187 -0.56 24.51 4.17
C ALA A 187 -0.21 23.91 2.80
N ALA A 188 0.29 22.68 2.74
CA ALA A 188 0.67 22.00 1.50
C ALA A 188 -0.48 21.81 0.51
N GLY A 189 -1.69 21.57 1.03
CA GLY A 189 -2.90 21.50 0.21
C GLY A 189 -3.27 22.83 -0.45
N ARG A 190 -3.03 23.95 0.25
CA ARG A 190 -3.39 25.32 -0.19
C ARG A 190 -2.33 26.01 -1.04
N MET A 191 -1.06 25.54 -1.01
CA MET A 191 0.01 26.15 -1.81
C MET A 191 -0.29 26.05 -3.32
N PRO A 192 -0.41 27.20 -4.03
CA PRO A 192 -0.62 27.20 -5.47
C PRO A 192 0.68 26.86 -6.22
N ASP A 193 1.82 27.29 -5.71
CA ASP A 193 3.13 26.97 -6.27
C ASP A 193 3.57 25.56 -5.86
N ARG A 194 3.72 24.68 -6.85
CA ARG A 194 4.17 23.30 -6.65
C ARG A 194 5.70 23.17 -6.62
N GLY A 195 6.44 24.18 -7.08
CA GLY A 195 7.90 24.25 -6.93
C GLY A 195 8.33 24.35 -5.46
N MET A 196 7.66 25.18 -4.67
CA MET A 196 7.91 25.27 -3.22
C MET A 196 7.66 23.94 -2.49
N VAL A 197 6.61 23.21 -2.89
CA VAL A 197 6.33 21.87 -2.34
C VAL A 197 7.45 20.90 -2.69
N GLN A 198 7.96 20.96 -3.92
CA GLN A 198 9.09 20.13 -4.35
C GLN A 198 10.35 20.42 -3.54
N GLU A 199 10.72 21.69 -3.35
CA GLU A 199 11.88 22.07 -2.53
C GLU A 199 11.75 21.58 -1.08
N LEU A 200 10.56 21.72 -0.48
CA LEU A 200 10.30 21.19 0.85
C LEU A 200 10.54 19.67 0.93
N LEU A 201 10.09 18.92 -0.09
CA LEU A 201 10.27 17.47 -0.16
C LEU A 201 11.74 17.07 -0.33
N VAL A 202 12.50 17.80 -1.15
CA VAL A 202 13.94 17.58 -1.32
C VAL A 202 14.67 17.84 -0.01
N ASN A 203 14.42 18.98 0.63
CA ASN A 203 15.03 19.32 1.92
C ASN A 203 14.70 18.29 3.01
N TYR A 204 13.47 17.75 3.01
CA TYR A 204 13.09 16.67 3.92
C TYR A 204 13.94 15.41 3.67
N MET A 205 14.10 14.98 2.41
CA MET A 205 14.93 13.84 2.07
C MET A 205 16.39 14.07 2.48
N ASP A 206 16.96 15.22 2.17
CA ASP A 206 18.34 15.60 2.53
C ASP A 206 18.57 15.59 4.05
N GLY A 207 17.54 15.89 4.85
CA GLY A 207 17.62 15.86 6.32
C GLY A 207 17.46 14.47 6.94
N THR A 208 17.03 13.47 6.18
CA THR A 208 16.78 12.09 6.66
C THR A 208 17.81 11.06 6.19
N CYS A 209 18.65 11.44 5.22
CA CYS A 209 19.75 10.63 4.70
C CYS A 209 21.07 10.88 5.43
#